data_AF-A0A520TDH3-F1
#
_entry.id   AF-A0A520TDH3-F1
#
_cell.length_a   1.000
_cell.length_b   1.000
_cell.length_c   1.000
_cell.angle_alpha   90.00
_cell.angle_beta   90.00
_cell.angle_gamma   90.00
#
_symmetry.space_group_name_H-M   'P 1'
#
loop_
_entity.id
_entity.type
_entity.pdbx_description
1 polymer ?
#
loop_
_entity_poly.entity_id
_entity_poly.type
_entity_poly.pdbx_seq_one_letter_code
_entity_poly.pdbx_strand_id
1 'polypeptide(L)'
;MLIEKKKNYLLLKACLMLSLVVFSSYLIVDLGILSLIIDSDKSKISLIILSIYVLACAHWFYISINLDKEISSLDDRNHQTLIRSFIDKAIKEDLLYQKNNLDLLEDELSNRHALGYLVVDILLKLGLTGTVIGFILMLLPIGEIKDFDPQILQKLLATMSGGMAVALYTTLTGLVTSMLLKFQYFLLDSDLSHTINYLSSKFLDEK
;
A
#
# COMPACT_ATOMS: atom_id res chain seq x y z
N MET A 1 4.91 19.46 27.99
CA MET A 1 5.80 18.34 28.36
C MET A 1 6.56 17.98 27.09
N LEU A 2 7.87 18.29 27.02
CA LEU A 2 8.64 18.16 25.78
C LEU A 2 8.70 16.71 25.32
N ILE A 3 8.26 16.44 24.08
CA ILE A 3 8.36 15.12 23.46
C ILE A 3 9.82 14.94 23.02
N GLU A 4 10.50 13.91 23.50
CA GLU A 4 11.88 13.62 23.09
C GLU A 4 11.95 13.25 21.60
N LYS A 5 12.98 13.78 20.92
CA LYS A 5 13.26 13.44 19.53
C LYS A 5 13.71 11.98 19.43
N LYS A 6 12.85 11.12 18.89
CA LYS A 6 13.18 9.71 18.60
C LYS A 6 14.21 9.66 17.47
N LYS A 7 15.24 8.81 17.60
CA LYS A 7 16.24 8.59 16.53
C LYS A 7 15.54 8.14 15.24
N ASN A 8 15.99 8.70 14.11
CA ASN A 8 15.50 8.38 12.77
C ASN A 8 15.93 6.95 12.40
N TYR A 9 15.04 6.00 12.63
CA TYR A 9 15.17 4.63 12.11
C TYR A 9 14.16 4.37 10.98
N LEU A 10 13.57 5.43 10.39
CA LEU A 10 12.55 5.30 9.35
C LEU A 10 13.07 4.47 8.17
N LEU A 11 14.23 4.87 7.62
CA LEU A 11 14.86 4.14 6.52
C LEU A 11 15.26 2.71 6.90
N LEU A 12 15.70 2.48 8.14
CA LEU A 12 16.02 1.13 8.63
C LEU A 12 14.77 0.24 8.69
N LYS A 13 13.66 0.75 9.25
CA LYS A 13 12.37 0.05 9.29
C LYS A 13 11.86 -0.23 7.87
N ALA A 14 12.00 0.74 6.96
CA ALA A 14 11.58 0.59 5.58
C ALA A 14 12.39 -0.46 4.84
N CYS A 15 13.72 -0.48 5.01
CA CYS A 15 14.59 -1.49 4.42
C CYS A 15 14.29 -2.90 4.97
N LEU A 16 13.99 -3.01 6.27
CA LEU A 16 13.59 -4.27 6.90
C LEU A 16 12.27 -4.78 6.31
N MET A 17 11.27 -3.90 6.19
CA MET A 17 9.98 -4.24 5.55
C MET A 17 10.16 -4.63 4.08
N LEU A 18 10.98 -3.89 3.32
CA LEU A 18 11.26 -4.23 1.93
C LEU A 18 11.91 -5.61 1.81
N SER A 19 12.89 -5.91 2.68
CA SER A 19 13.56 -7.22 2.71
C SER A 19 12.59 -8.36 3.02
N LEU A 20 11.67 -8.14 3.97
CA LEU A 20 10.62 -9.10 4.31
C LEU A 20 9.67 -9.34 3.13
N VAL A 21 9.31 -8.29 2.39
CA VAL A 21 8.47 -8.41 1.19
C VAL A 21 9.20 -9.17 0.09
N VAL A 22 10.44 -8.83 -0.21
CA VAL A 22 11.26 -9.53 -1.23
C VAL A 22 11.42 -11.01 -0.88
N PHE A 23 11.71 -11.32 0.38
CA PHE A 23 11.82 -12.70 0.86
C PHE A 23 10.49 -13.45 0.74
N SER A 24 9.38 -12.81 1.10
CA SER A 24 8.04 -13.41 0.95
C SER A 24 7.69 -13.66 -0.52
N SER A 25 8.01 -12.72 -1.40
CA SER A 25 7.84 -12.89 -2.86
C SER A 25 8.70 -14.03 -3.41
N TYR A 26 9.93 -14.19 -2.93
CA TYR A 26 10.79 -15.32 -3.29
C TYR A 26 10.17 -16.66 -2.88
N LEU A 27 9.66 -16.79 -1.64
CA LEU A 27 8.99 -18.02 -1.20
C LEU A 27 7.73 -18.35 -2.02
N ILE A 28 6.95 -17.34 -2.41
CA ILE A 28 5.75 -17.55 -3.24
C ILE A 28 6.12 -18.11 -4.63
N VAL A 29 7.26 -17.70 -5.18
CA VAL A 29 7.80 -18.23 -6.44
C VAL A 29 8.33 -19.65 -6.26
N ASP A 30 9.14 -19.88 -5.23
CA ASP A 30 9.76 -21.19 -4.95
C ASP A 30 8.72 -22.27 -4.63
N LEU A 31 7.66 -21.92 -3.89
CA LEU A 31 6.54 -22.82 -3.58
C LEU A 31 5.62 -23.07 -4.79
N GLY A 32 5.87 -22.45 -5.95
CA GLY A 32 5.03 -22.57 -7.15
C GLY A 32 3.65 -21.92 -7.04
N ILE A 33 3.37 -21.20 -5.95
CA ILE A 33 2.09 -20.51 -5.70
C ILE A 33 1.84 -19.45 -6.80
N LEU A 34 2.90 -18.77 -7.25
CA LEU A 34 2.77 -17.80 -8.34
C LEU A 34 2.31 -18.45 -9.64
N SER A 35 2.89 -19.61 -10.00
CA SER A 35 2.45 -20.38 -11.20
C SER A 35 1.00 -20.81 -11.04
N LEU A 36 0.63 -21.33 -9.87
CA LEU A 36 -0.74 -21.75 -9.58
C LEU A 36 -1.75 -20.61 -9.75
N ILE A 37 -1.43 -19.41 -9.26
CA ILE A 37 -2.30 -18.23 -9.42
C ILE A 37 -2.44 -17.85 -10.90
N ILE A 38 -1.34 -17.85 -11.65
CA ILE A 38 -1.34 -17.47 -13.08
C ILE A 38 -2.09 -18.52 -13.92
N ASP A 39 -1.85 -19.81 -13.69
CA ASP A 39 -2.46 -20.90 -14.44
C ASP A 39 -3.96 -21.03 -14.14
N SER A 40 -4.35 -20.74 -12.89
CA SER A 40 -5.74 -20.81 -12.45
C SER A 40 -6.56 -19.58 -12.85
N ASP A 41 -5.93 -18.40 -12.93
CA ASP A 41 -6.62 -17.15 -13.24
C ASP A 41 -6.74 -16.89 -14.75
N LYS A 42 -7.77 -17.48 -15.37
CA LYS A 42 -8.11 -17.21 -16.77
C LYS A 42 -8.45 -15.73 -17.06
N SER A 43 -8.90 -14.97 -16.06
CA SER A 43 -9.28 -13.56 -16.23
C SER A 43 -8.06 -12.63 -16.32
N LYS A 44 -6.89 -13.11 -15.87
CA LYS A 44 -5.63 -12.36 -15.78
C LYS A 44 -5.67 -11.13 -14.86
N ILE A 45 -6.69 -11.03 -14.00
CA ILE A 45 -6.84 -9.91 -13.05
C ILE A 45 -5.79 -9.99 -11.93
N SER A 46 -5.44 -11.19 -11.48
CA SER A 46 -4.37 -11.42 -10.50
C SER A 46 -3.03 -10.82 -10.94
N LEU A 47 -2.69 -10.90 -12.23
CA LEU A 47 -1.48 -10.30 -12.79
C LEU A 47 -1.53 -8.76 -12.73
N ILE A 48 -2.70 -8.17 -13.00
CA ILE A 48 -2.91 -6.72 -12.87
C ILE A 48 -2.75 -6.29 -11.41
N ILE A 49 -3.36 -7.02 -10.47
CA ILE A 49 -3.23 -6.77 -9.02
C ILE A 49 -1.76 -6.82 -8.59
N LEU A 50 -1.02 -7.85 -9.01
CA LEU A 50 0.41 -7.98 -8.71
C LEU A 50 1.25 -6.84 -9.31
N SER A 51 0.96 -6.44 -10.55
CA SER A 51 1.67 -5.33 -11.20
C SER A 51 1.43 -4.01 -10.47
N ILE A 52 0.18 -3.72 -10.09
CA ILE A 52 -0.17 -2.52 -9.33
C ILE A 52 0.52 -2.56 -7.95
N TYR A 53 0.53 -3.71 -7.29
CA TYR A 53 1.18 -3.89 -5.99
C TYR A 53 2.69 -3.61 -6.05
N VAL A 54 3.40 -4.11 -7.07
CA VAL A 54 4.85 -3.85 -7.23
C VAL A 54 5.12 -2.35 -7.43
N LEU A 55 4.34 -1.68 -8.27
CA LEU A 55 4.45 -0.23 -8.48
C LEU A 55 4.17 0.55 -7.20
N ALA A 56 3.16 0.14 -6.43
CA ALA A 56 2.81 0.77 -5.18
C ALA A 56 3.86 0.56 -4.09
N CYS A 57 4.51 -0.60 -4.05
CA CYS A 57 5.63 -0.88 -3.15
C CYS A 57 6.86 -0.02 -3.50
N ALA A 58 7.15 0.17 -4.79
CA ALA A 58 8.20 1.08 -5.23
C ALA A 58 7.88 2.54 -4.86
N HIS A 59 6.63 2.98 -5.06
CA HIS A 59 6.15 4.30 -4.65
C HIS A 59 6.27 4.51 -3.13
N TRP A 60 5.85 3.52 -2.34
CA TRP A 60 5.99 3.53 -0.88
C TRP A 60 7.46 3.70 -0.46
N PHE A 61 8.37 2.94 -1.07
CA PHE A 61 9.80 3.02 -0.75
C PHE A 61 10.39 4.38 -1.11
N TYR A 62 9.99 4.95 -2.25
CA TYR A 62 10.40 6.30 -2.65
C TYR A 62 9.93 7.37 -1.66
N ILE A 63 8.66 7.31 -1.22
CA ILE A 63 8.13 8.20 -0.19
C ILE A 63 8.92 8.05 1.11
N SER A 64 9.22 6.82 1.52
CA SER A 64 9.99 6.56 2.74
C SER A 64 11.37 7.24 2.71
N ILE A 65 12.09 7.16 1.59
CA ILE A 65 13.38 7.84 1.43
C ILE A 65 13.22 9.36 1.52
N ASN A 66 12.18 9.91 0.88
CA ASN A 66 11.95 11.35 0.90
C ASN A 66 11.58 11.86 2.30
N LEU A 67 10.73 11.12 3.01
CA LEU A 67 10.36 11.45 4.39
C LEU A 67 11.58 11.35 5.32
N ASP A 68 12.44 10.34 5.15
CA ASP A 68 13.68 10.21 5.94
C ASP A 68 14.64 11.39 5.72
N LYS A 69 14.77 11.86 4.47
CA LYS A 69 15.55 13.08 4.15
C LYS A 69 14.95 14.32 4.79
N GLU A 70 13.63 14.46 4.77
CA GLU A 70 12.93 15.58 5.39
C GLU A 70 13.11 15.56 6.92
N ILE A 71 13.01 14.41 7.58
CA ILE A 71 13.22 14.30 9.04
C ILE A 71 14.71 14.49 9.38
N SER A 72 15.64 13.98 8.58
CA SER A 72 17.08 14.13 8.85
C SER A 72 17.58 15.58 8.70
N SER A 73 16.90 16.38 7.87
CA SER A 73 17.16 17.82 7.76
C SER A 73 16.87 18.62 9.03
N LEU A 74 16.23 18.02 10.05
CA LEU A 74 16.07 18.60 11.38
C LEU A 74 17.38 18.66 12.18
N ASP A 75 18.34 17.76 11.92
CA ASP A 75 19.65 17.76 12.59
C ASP A 75 20.72 18.51 11.80
N ASP A 76 20.74 18.41 10.48
CA ASP A 76 21.84 18.91 9.66
C ASP A 76 21.42 20.06 8.73
N ARG A 77 22.04 21.23 8.90
CA ARG A 77 21.63 22.52 8.30
C ARG A 77 21.90 22.66 6.79
N ASN A 78 22.25 21.59 6.09
CA ASN A 78 22.84 21.69 4.76
C ASN A 78 21.86 21.51 3.58
N HIS A 79 20.61 21.10 3.82
CA HIS A 79 19.62 20.87 2.75
C HIS A 79 18.33 21.68 2.93
N GLN A 80 17.84 22.28 1.83
CA GLN A 80 16.55 22.96 1.75
C GLN A 80 15.44 21.93 1.49
N THR A 81 14.77 21.52 2.55
CA THR A 81 13.58 20.65 2.51
C THR A 81 12.32 21.44 2.88
N LEU A 82 11.13 20.87 2.67
CA LEU A 82 9.86 21.51 3.05
C LEU A 82 9.82 21.81 4.56
N ILE A 83 10.18 20.82 5.40
CA ILE A 83 10.28 20.98 6.86
C ILE A 83 11.27 22.08 7.23
N ARG A 84 12.42 22.17 6.55
CA ARG A 84 13.40 23.24 6.79
C ARG A 84 12.85 24.61 6.41
N SER A 85 12.20 24.73 5.25
CA SER A 85 11.59 25.99 4.81
C SER A 85 10.48 26.45 5.76
N PHE A 86 9.76 25.50 6.35
CA PHE A 86 8.81 25.73 7.42
C PHE A 86 9.52 26.27 8.68
N ILE A 87 10.57 25.61 9.15
CA ILE A 87 11.32 26.04 10.35
C ILE A 87 11.92 27.44 10.17
N ASP A 88 12.57 27.71 9.04
CA ASP A 88 13.21 29.00 8.76
C ASP A 88 12.18 30.14 8.69
N LYS A 89 10.95 29.86 8.22
CA LYS A 89 9.83 30.83 8.25
C LYS A 89 9.21 30.95 9.64
N ALA A 90 9.02 29.83 10.35
CA ALA A 90 8.44 29.79 11.69
C ALA A 90 9.29 30.52 12.74
N ILE A 91 10.61 30.55 12.60
CA ILE A 91 11.51 31.32 13.47
C ILE A 91 11.32 32.85 13.31
N LYS A 92 10.82 33.31 12.15
CA LYS A 92 10.69 34.74 11.83
C LYS A 92 9.30 35.33 12.09
N GLU A 93 8.27 34.51 12.26
CA GLU A 93 6.87 34.95 12.27
C GLU A 93 6.12 34.60 13.58
N ASP A 94 4.87 35.06 13.69
CA ASP A 94 4.02 34.97 14.88
C ASP A 94 3.42 33.56 15.12
N LEU A 95 3.00 33.26 16.34
CA LEU A 95 2.47 31.95 16.78
C LEU A 95 1.27 31.48 15.93
N LEU A 96 0.41 32.39 15.51
CA LEU A 96 -0.75 32.08 14.65
C LEU A 96 -0.32 31.61 13.25
N TYR A 97 0.74 32.21 12.69
CA TYR A 97 1.29 31.81 11.39
C TYR A 97 2.00 30.45 11.48
N GLN A 98 2.71 30.22 12.58
CA GLN A 98 3.39 28.96 12.86
C GLN A 98 2.41 27.79 12.94
N LYS A 99 1.27 27.95 13.62
CA LYS A 99 0.21 26.93 13.67
C LYS A 99 -0.37 26.65 12.28
N ASN A 100 -0.81 27.69 11.57
CA ASN A 100 -1.42 27.51 10.24
C ASN A 100 -0.47 26.84 9.24
N ASN A 101 0.81 27.18 9.26
CA ASN A 101 1.78 26.62 8.33
C ASN A 101 2.22 25.19 8.75
N LEU A 102 2.08 24.81 10.03
CA LEU A 102 2.24 23.44 10.52
C LEU A 102 1.11 22.56 9.98
N ASP A 103 -0.13 23.05 10.08
CA ASP A 103 -1.32 22.36 9.56
C ASP A 103 -1.19 22.16 8.04
N LEU A 104 -0.75 23.19 7.30
CA LEU A 104 -0.49 23.09 5.86
C LEU A 104 0.62 22.08 5.51
N LEU A 105 1.65 21.98 6.35
CA LEU A 105 2.75 21.03 6.13
C LEU A 105 2.32 19.59 6.44
N GLU A 106 1.51 19.39 7.48
CA GLU A 106 0.86 18.11 7.78
C GLU A 106 -0.03 17.66 6.62
N ASP A 107 -0.87 18.57 6.11
CA ASP A 107 -1.75 18.31 4.97
C ASP A 107 -0.95 17.92 3.72
N GLU A 108 0.11 18.65 3.37
CA GLU A 108 0.95 18.37 2.20
C GLU A 108 1.66 17.00 2.31
N LEU A 109 2.14 16.65 3.50
CA LEU A 109 2.82 15.37 3.76
C LEU A 109 1.86 14.20 3.80
N SER A 110 0.69 14.37 4.44
CA SER A 110 -0.39 13.39 4.47
C SER A 110 -0.96 13.13 3.08
N ASN A 111 -1.08 14.17 2.26
CA ASN A 111 -1.55 14.07 0.87
C ASN A 111 -0.66 13.16 0.01
N ARG A 112 0.65 13.09 0.29
CA ARG A 112 1.55 12.14 -0.41
C ARG A 112 1.22 10.67 -0.10
N HIS A 113 0.73 10.39 1.12
CA HIS A 113 0.31 9.05 1.53
C HIS A 113 -1.09 8.68 0.99
N ALA A 114 -1.93 9.67 0.67
CA ALA A 114 -3.30 9.45 0.19
C ALA A 114 -3.36 8.61 -1.09
N LEU A 115 -2.41 8.78 -2.02
CA LEU A 115 -2.30 7.94 -3.22
C LEU A 115 -2.07 6.46 -2.88
N GLY A 116 -1.31 6.18 -1.82
CA GLY A 116 -1.08 4.83 -1.33
C GLY A 116 -2.37 4.16 -0.85
N TYR A 117 -3.15 4.87 -0.05
CA TYR A 117 -4.45 4.38 0.43
C TYR A 117 -5.46 4.19 -0.71
N LEU A 118 -5.46 5.07 -1.71
CA LEU A 118 -6.27 4.89 -2.91
C LEU A 118 -5.92 3.58 -3.62
N VAL A 119 -4.63 3.25 -3.74
CA VAL A 119 -4.21 1.99 -4.38
C VAL A 119 -4.62 0.78 -3.55
N VAL A 120 -4.52 0.84 -2.22
CA VAL A 120 -5.04 -0.21 -1.31
C VAL A 120 -6.52 -0.48 -1.57
N ASP A 121 -7.33 0.57 -1.68
CA ASP A 121 -8.76 0.44 -1.94
C ASP A 121 -9.06 -0.14 -3.33
N ILE A 122 -8.26 0.24 -4.34
CA ILE A 122 -8.37 -0.34 -5.68
C ILE A 122 -8.04 -1.83 -5.66
N LEU A 123 -6.94 -2.24 -5.00
CA LEU A 123 -6.54 -3.65 -4.91
C LEU A 123 -7.62 -4.50 -4.23
N LEU A 124 -8.22 -3.99 -3.15
CA LEU A 124 -9.31 -4.66 -2.45
C LEU A 124 -10.55 -4.79 -3.36
N LYS A 125 -10.95 -3.72 -4.04
CA LYS A 125 -12.10 -3.73 -4.97
C LYS A 125 -11.87 -4.65 -6.18
N LEU A 126 -10.65 -4.68 -6.71
CA LEU A 126 -10.27 -5.63 -7.78
C LEU A 126 -10.33 -7.08 -7.29
N GLY A 127 -9.85 -7.36 -6.08
CA GLY A 127 -9.97 -8.68 -5.46
C GLY A 127 -11.43 -9.13 -5.31
N LEU A 128 -12.32 -8.23 -4.87
CA LEU A 128 -13.76 -8.51 -4.77
C LEU A 128 -14.40 -8.71 -6.15
N THR A 129 -14.02 -7.90 -7.14
CA THR A 129 -14.48 -8.05 -8.54
C THR A 129 -14.07 -9.41 -9.11
N GLY A 130 -12.93 -9.94 -8.69
CA GLY A 130 -12.50 -11.30 -8.99
C GLY A 130 -13.50 -12.39 -8.57
N THR A 131 -14.16 -12.25 -7.42
CA THR A 131 -15.21 -13.21 -7.01
C THR A 131 -16.39 -13.17 -7.98
N VAL A 132 -16.85 -11.97 -8.32
CA VAL A 132 -17.98 -11.77 -9.23
C VAL A 132 -17.67 -12.38 -10.59
N ILE A 133 -16.45 -12.15 -11.10
CA ILE A 133 -16.01 -12.70 -12.39
C ILE A 133 -15.86 -14.22 -12.33
N GLY A 134 -15.31 -14.78 -11.26
CA GLY A 134 -15.23 -16.23 -11.08
C GLY A 134 -16.60 -16.90 -11.01
N PHE A 135 -17.58 -16.26 -10.34
CA PHE A 135 -18.97 -16.73 -10.34
C PHE A 135 -19.61 -16.65 -11.74
N ILE A 136 -19.36 -15.57 -12.49
CA ILE A 136 -19.83 -15.47 -13.88
C ILE A 136 -19.25 -16.61 -14.73
N LEU A 137 -17.94 -16.86 -14.63
CA LEU A 137 -17.28 -17.95 -15.36
C LEU A 137 -17.80 -19.34 -14.95
N MET A 138 -18.19 -19.51 -13.69
CA MET A 138 -18.79 -20.75 -13.17
C MET A 138 -20.20 -20.98 -13.70
N LEU A 139 -21.02 -19.93 -13.83
CA LEU A 139 -22.43 -20.02 -14.24
C LEU A 139 -22.64 -19.98 -15.75
N LEU A 140 -21.72 -19.38 -16.51
CA LEU A 140 -21.80 -19.25 -17.97
C LEU A 140 -22.13 -20.58 -18.69
N PRO A 141 -21.47 -21.71 -18.36
CA PRO A 141 -21.72 -22.99 -19.04
C PRO A 141 -23.11 -23.56 -18.77
N ILE A 142 -23.75 -23.19 -17.65
CA ILE A 142 -25.09 -23.69 -17.26
C ILE A 142 -26.18 -23.06 -18.13
N GLY A 143 -25.99 -21.81 -18.56
CA GLY A 143 -26.95 -21.10 -19.42
C GLY A 143 -26.99 -21.58 -20.86
N GLU A 144 -26.00 -22.36 -21.31
CA GLU A 144 -25.83 -22.76 -22.71
C GLU A 144 -26.31 -24.20 -23.00
N ILE A 145 -26.78 -24.95 -22.00
CA ILE A 145 -27.04 -26.39 -22.13
C ILE A 145 -28.44 -26.66 -22.70
N LYS A 146 -28.52 -27.48 -23.75
CA LYS A 146 -29.78 -28.04 -24.29
C LYS A 146 -29.93 -29.56 -24.08
N ASP A 147 -28.83 -30.30 -23.87
CA ASP A 147 -28.81 -31.76 -23.68
C ASP A 147 -27.82 -32.19 -22.58
N PHE A 148 -28.21 -33.18 -21.76
CA PHE A 148 -27.42 -33.70 -20.64
C PHE A 148 -26.67 -34.99 -21.01
N ASP A 149 -25.67 -34.88 -21.89
CA ASP A 149 -24.74 -35.99 -22.18
C ASP A 149 -23.70 -36.09 -21.04
N PRO A 150 -23.37 -37.29 -20.51
CA PRO A 150 -22.31 -37.49 -19.52
C PRO A 150 -20.95 -36.86 -19.90
N GLN A 151 -20.60 -36.73 -21.19
CA GLN A 151 -19.38 -36.02 -21.61
C GLN A 151 -19.45 -34.50 -21.37
N ILE A 152 -20.62 -33.90 -21.58
CA ILE A 152 -20.88 -32.48 -21.30
C ILE A 152 -20.83 -32.23 -19.80
N LEU A 153 -21.32 -33.18 -18.99
CA LEU A 153 -21.30 -33.08 -17.53
C LEU A 153 -19.87 -33.02 -16.96
N GLN A 154 -18.94 -33.83 -17.47
CA GLN A 154 -17.53 -33.78 -17.03
C GLN A 154 -16.86 -32.44 -17.39
N LYS A 155 -17.16 -31.90 -18.58
CA LYS A 155 -16.66 -30.60 -19.03
C LYS A 155 -17.25 -29.44 -18.22
N LEU A 156 -18.51 -29.55 -17.80
CA LEU A 156 -19.17 -28.60 -16.91
C LEU A 156 -18.50 -28.55 -15.55
N LEU A 157 -18.27 -29.71 -14.93
CA LEU A 157 -17.60 -29.79 -13.62
C LEU A 157 -16.20 -29.18 -13.66
N ALA A 158 -15.43 -29.44 -14.73
CA ALA A 158 -14.11 -28.84 -14.91
C ALA A 158 -14.18 -27.31 -15.07
N THR A 159 -15.16 -26.79 -15.82
CA THR A 159 -15.32 -25.34 -16.03
C THR A 159 -15.82 -24.63 -14.77
N MET A 160 -16.73 -25.26 -14.02
CA MET A 160 -17.19 -24.78 -12.71
C MET A 160 -16.05 -24.68 -11.71
N SER A 161 -15.21 -25.73 -11.63
CA SER A 161 -14.02 -25.73 -10.79
C SER A 161 -13.03 -24.62 -11.18
N GLY A 162 -12.87 -24.36 -12.49
CA GLY A 162 -12.07 -23.24 -12.98
C GLY A 162 -12.62 -21.87 -12.56
N GLY A 163 -13.93 -21.63 -12.67
CA GLY A 163 -14.56 -20.39 -12.21
C GLY A 163 -14.39 -20.16 -10.71
N MET A 164 -14.51 -21.22 -9.92
CA MET A 164 -14.23 -21.18 -8.48
C MET A 164 -12.76 -20.83 -8.19
N ALA A 165 -11.81 -21.44 -8.90
CA ALA A 165 -10.39 -21.15 -8.72
C ALA A 165 -10.06 -19.68 -9.02
N VAL A 166 -10.62 -19.12 -10.11
CA VAL A 166 -10.48 -17.70 -10.45
C VAL A 166 -10.99 -16.80 -9.32
N ALA A 167 -12.18 -17.11 -8.77
CA ALA A 167 -12.76 -16.34 -7.66
C ALA A 167 -11.84 -16.37 -6.44
N LEU A 168 -11.42 -17.55 -6.00
CA LEU A 168 -10.64 -17.69 -4.77
C LEU A 168 -9.24 -17.06 -4.88
N TYR A 169 -8.50 -17.36 -5.94
CA TYR A 169 -7.12 -16.89 -6.07
C TYR A 169 -7.05 -15.38 -6.32
N THR A 170 -7.95 -14.82 -7.12
CA THR A 170 -7.97 -13.38 -7.38
C THR A 170 -8.31 -12.59 -6.11
N THR A 171 -9.29 -13.08 -5.34
CA THR A 171 -9.68 -12.44 -4.08
C THR A 171 -8.62 -12.57 -3.01
N LEU A 172 -8.01 -13.74 -2.87
CA LEU A 172 -6.89 -13.92 -1.94
C LEU A 172 -5.73 -12.99 -2.30
N THR A 173 -5.37 -12.91 -3.59
CA THR A 173 -4.30 -12.01 -4.06
C THR A 173 -4.63 -10.54 -3.75
N GLY A 174 -5.85 -10.08 -4.04
CA GLY A 174 -6.27 -8.71 -3.75
C GLY A 174 -6.30 -8.37 -2.25
N LEU A 175 -6.77 -9.28 -1.41
CA LEU A 175 -6.81 -9.09 0.04
C LEU A 175 -5.42 -9.08 0.66
N VAL A 176 -4.55 -10.05 0.29
CA VAL A 176 -3.20 -10.14 0.84
C VAL A 176 -2.36 -8.93 0.44
N THR A 177 -2.38 -8.56 -0.85
CA THR A 177 -1.61 -7.40 -1.35
C THR A 177 -2.10 -6.07 -0.78
N SER A 178 -3.42 -5.85 -0.72
CA SER A 178 -3.98 -4.62 -0.12
C SER A 178 -3.68 -4.53 1.38
N MET A 179 -3.80 -5.62 2.13
CA MET A 179 -3.50 -5.65 3.55
C MET A 179 -2.02 -5.34 3.83
N LEU A 180 -1.10 -5.95 3.08
CA LEU A 180 0.33 -5.73 3.22
C LEU A 180 0.69 -4.28 2.89
N LEU A 181 0.19 -3.75 1.77
CA LEU A 181 0.41 -2.37 1.37
C LEU A 181 -0.17 -1.37 2.38
N LYS A 182 -1.36 -1.63 2.93
CA LYS A 182 -1.97 -0.80 3.98
C LYS A 182 -1.06 -0.71 5.21
N PHE A 183 -0.48 -1.83 5.61
CA PHE A 183 0.46 -1.86 6.74
C PHE A 183 1.74 -1.07 6.45
N GLN A 184 2.27 -1.12 5.23
CA GLN A 184 3.41 -0.31 4.80
C GLN A 184 3.13 1.20 4.92
N TYR A 185 1.98 1.68 4.44
CA TYR A 185 1.61 3.09 4.57
C TYR A 185 1.26 3.50 5.99
N PHE A 186 0.69 2.61 6.80
CA PHE A 186 0.43 2.87 8.21
C PHE A 186 1.72 3.16 9.00
N LEU A 187 2.82 2.44 8.71
CA LEU A 187 4.11 2.71 9.37
C LEU A 187 4.67 4.10 9.02
N LEU A 188 4.55 4.53 7.75
CA LEU A 188 4.94 5.87 7.31
C LEU A 188 4.14 6.95 8.04
N ASP A 189 2.83 6.75 8.14
CA ASP A 189 1.91 7.70 8.77
C ASP A 189 2.22 7.85 10.27
N SER A 190 2.45 6.74 10.96
CA SER A 190 2.85 6.75 12.36
C SER A 190 4.14 7.55 12.60
N ASP A 191 5.15 7.39 11.75
CA ASP A 191 6.41 8.13 11.87
C ASP A 191 6.27 9.61 11.44
N LEU A 192 5.40 9.92 10.47
CA LEU A 192 5.04 11.29 10.10
C LEU A 192 4.35 12.01 11.28
N SER A 193 3.30 11.42 11.86
CA SER A 193 2.58 12.01 13.00
C SER A 193 3.50 12.26 14.19
N HIS A 194 4.45 11.36 14.47
CA HIS A 194 5.46 11.57 15.51
C HIS A 194 6.34 12.80 15.23
N THR A 195 6.73 13.00 13.97
CA THR A 195 7.55 14.14 13.55
C THR A 195 6.79 15.46 13.68
N ILE A 196 5.52 15.49 13.23
CA ILE A 196 4.66 16.67 13.36
C ILE A 196 4.41 17.02 14.83
N ASN A 197 4.10 16.02 15.67
CA ASN A 197 3.91 16.24 17.10
C ASN A 197 5.18 16.76 17.80
N TYR A 198 6.36 16.24 17.43
CA TYR A 198 7.63 16.77 17.91
C TYR A 198 7.80 18.25 17.53
N LEU A 199 7.57 18.60 16.27
CA LEU A 199 7.62 19.99 15.79
C LEU A 199 6.63 20.89 16.52
N SER A 200 5.36 20.46 16.63
CA SER A 200 4.31 21.16 17.36
C SER A 200 4.73 21.46 18.80
N SER A 201 5.20 20.45 19.55
CA SER A 201 5.67 20.64 20.94
C SER A 201 6.88 21.57 21.05
N LYS A 202 7.79 21.56 20.07
CA LYS A 202 8.99 22.41 20.08
C LYS A 202 8.67 23.88 19.81
N PHE A 203 7.62 24.14 19.05
CA PHE A 203 7.38 25.45 18.47
C PHE A 203 6.16 26.17 19.10
N LEU A 204 5.15 25.42 19.54
CA LEU A 204 3.93 25.95 20.15
C LEU A 204 3.95 25.94 21.68
N ASP A 205 4.66 25.00 22.33
CA ASP A 205 4.75 24.92 23.80
C ASP A 205 5.96 25.70 24.39
N GLU A 206 6.88 26.21 23.55
CA GLU A 206 8.10 26.90 23.98
C GLU A 206 7.90 28.40 24.32
N LYS A 207 6.66 28.90 24.32
CA LYS A 207 6.32 30.30 24.67
C LYS A 207 5.17 30.40 25.66
#